data_AF-A0A9E1RB25-F1
#
_entry.id   AF-A0A9E1RB25-F1
#
_cell.length_a   1.000
_cell.length_b   1.000
_cell.length_c   1.000
_cell.angle_alpha   90.00
_cell.angle_beta   90.00
_cell.angle_gamma   90.00
#
_symmetry.space_group_name_H-M   'P 1'
#
loop_
_entity.id
_entity.type
_entity.pdbx_description
1 polymer ?
#
loop_
_entity_poly.entity_id
_entity_poly.type
_entity_poly.pdbx_seq_one_letter_code
_entity_poly.pdbx_strand_id
1 'polypeptide(L)' 'MNAKKTTTLNLRVDPLVKDAVRYAANQEHRSVANMVEMMIRQYCRDAGYPVLEQNQLFDDAQ' A
#
# COMPACT_ATOMS: atom_id res chain seq x y z
N MET A 1 -14.79 -11.19 11.14
CA MET A 1 -13.74 -10.14 11.14
C MET A 1 -12.57 -10.68 10.35
N ASN A 2 -12.56 -10.46 9.03
CA ASN A 2 -11.53 -11.04 8.15
C ASN A 2 -10.24 -10.23 8.34
N ALA A 3 -9.27 -10.82 9.05
CA ALA A 3 -7.93 -10.25 9.17
C ALA A 3 -7.38 -10.01 7.76
N LYS A 4 -7.15 -8.75 7.39
CA LYS A 4 -6.47 -8.40 6.14
C LYS A 4 -5.13 -9.16 6.14
N LYS A 5 -4.97 -10.10 5.22
CA LYS A 5 -3.70 -10.81 5.02
C LYS A 5 -2.70 -9.78 4.49
N THR A 6 -1.84 -9.27 5.37
CA THR A 6 -0.77 -8.34 5.02
C THR A 6 0.46 -9.15 4.60
N THR A 7 0.95 -8.92 3.39
CA THR A 7 2.21 -9.49 2.90
C THR A 7 3.32 -8.45 3.06
N THR A 8 4.50 -8.86 3.53
CA THR A 8 5.64 -7.95 3.69
C THR A 8 6.26 -7.60 2.34
N LEU A 9 6.29 -6.30 2.00
CA LEU A 9 6.98 -5.75 0.83
C LEU A 9 8.31 -5.14 1.25
N ASN A 10 9.43 -5.68 0.78
CA ASN A 10 10.76 -5.09 1.00
C ASN A 10 11.10 -4.11 -0.12
N LEU A 11 11.09 -2.81 0.19
CA LEU A 11 11.40 -1.74 -0.76
C LEU A 11 12.70 -1.04 -0.36
N ARG A 12 13.61 -0.83 -1.32
CA ARG A 12 14.77 0.06 -1.15
C ARG A 12 14.42 1.40 -1.77
N VAL A 13 14.55 2.47 -0.99
CA VAL A 13 14.34 3.85 -1.42
C VAL A 13 15.50 4.71 -0.94
N ASP A 14 15.69 5.84 -1.60
CA ASP A 14 16.59 6.88 -1.11
C ASP A 14 16.21 7.31 0.33
N PRO A 15 17.20 7.58 1.19
CA PRO A 15 16.95 8.01 2.56
C PRO A 15 16.11 9.30 2.61
N LEU A 16 16.32 10.21 1.66
CA LEU A 16 15.52 11.44 1.54
C LEU A 16 14.04 11.16 1.27
N VAL A 17 13.74 10.16 0.43
CA VAL A 17 12.36 9.76 0.12
C VAL A 17 11.70 9.13 1.34
N LYS A 18 12.44 8.32 2.10
CA LYS A 18 11.96 7.74 3.36
C LYS A 18 11.56 8.84 4.36
N ASP A 19 12.38 9.87 4.53
CA ASP A 19 12.07 10.99 5.43
C ASP A 19 10.87 11.81 4.94
N ALA A 20 10.78 12.07 3.64
CA ALA A 20 9.62 12.77 3.06
C ALA A 20 8.31 12.00 3.28
N VAL A 21 8.29 10.69 3.01
CA VAL A 21 7.10 9.85 3.25
C VAL A 21 6.78 9.76 4.73
N ARG A 22 7.79 9.69 5.61
CA ARG A 22 7.59 9.71 7.06
C ARG A 22 6.94 11.01 7.54
N TYR A 23 7.40 12.14 7.02
CA TYR A 23 6.81 13.44 7.32
C TYR A 23 5.35 13.52 6.85
N ALA A 24 5.09 13.13 5.60
CA ALA A 24 3.73 13.12 5.05
C ALA A 24 2.78 12.19 5.83
N ALA A 25 3.25 10.99 6.18
CA ALA A 25 2.47 10.04 6.97
C ALA A 25 2.15 10.58 8.37
N ASN A 26 3.09 11.29 9.00
CA ASN A 26 2.88 11.94 10.30
C ASN A 26 1.81 13.04 10.22
N GLN A 27 1.88 13.89 9.19
CA GLN A 27 0.88 14.94 8.94
C GLN A 27 -0.53 14.38 8.75
N GLU A 28 -0.64 13.18 8.17
CA GLU A 28 -1.92 12.52 7.92
C GLU A 28 -2.36 11.57 9.06
N HIS A 29 -1.66 11.55 10.20
CA HIS A 29 -1.92 10.66 11.35
C HIS A 29 -1.97 9.16 10.95
N ARG A 30 -1.19 8.75 9.96
CA ARG A 30 -1.18 7.39 9.42
C ARG A 30 0.22 6.80 9.47
N SER A 31 0.32 5.49 9.55
CA SER A 31 1.61 4.80 9.48
C SER A 31 2.23 4.92 8.09
N VAL A 32 3.56 4.96 8.02
CA VAL A 32 4.33 4.97 6.75
C VAL A 32 3.89 3.84 5.82
N ALA A 33 3.66 2.64 6.35
CA ALA A 33 3.17 1.50 5.56
C ALA A 33 1.82 1.78 4.89
N ASN A 34 0.88 2.40 5.62
CA ASN A 34 -0.44 2.73 5.09
C ASN A 34 -0.37 3.85 4.04
N MET A 35 0.52 4.83 4.25
CA MET A 35 0.80 5.89 3.28
C MET A 35 1.36 5.31 1.97
N VAL A 36 2.36 4.46 2.08
CA VAL A 36 2.98 3.77 0.92
C VAL A 36 1.94 2.89 0.22
N GLU A 37 1.11 2.15 0.95
CA GLU A 37 0.05 1.35 0.37
C GLU A 37 -0.95 2.20 -0.42
N MET A 38 -1.38 3.35 0.12
CA MET A 38 -2.27 4.25 -0.62
C MET A 38 -1.60 4.84 -1.86
N MET A 39 -0.33 5.25 -1.78
CA MET A 39 0.42 5.75 -2.93
C MET A 39 0.52 4.69 -4.03
N ILE A 40 0.86 3.45 -3.69
CA ILE A 40 0.94 2.34 -4.64
C ILE A 40 -0.44 2.08 -5.25
N ARG A 41 -1.50 1.99 -4.44
CA ARG A 41 -2.87 1.78 -4.94
C ARG A 41 -3.29 2.90 -5.90
N GLN A 42 -2.98 4.16 -5.55
CA GLN A 42 -3.34 5.31 -6.38
C GLN A 42 -2.57 5.30 -7.70
N TYR A 43 -1.26 5.05 -7.65
CA TYR A 43 -0.42 4.92 -8.84
C TYR A 43 -0.92 3.81 -9.76
N CYS A 44 -1.23 2.64 -9.22
CA CYS A 44 -1.73 1.54 -10.02
C CYS A 44 -3.11 1.82 -10.63
N ARG A 45 -4.01 2.49 -9.90
CA ARG A 45 -5.29 2.96 -10.46
C ARG A 45 -5.07 3.93 -11.62
N ASP A 46 -4.18 4.89 -11.46
CA ASP A 46 -3.88 5.92 -12.47
C ASP A 46 -3.18 5.33 -13.71
N ALA A 47 -2.24 4.42 -13.49
CA ALA A 47 -1.53 3.71 -14.54
C ALA A 47 -2.35 2.58 -15.20
N GLY A 48 -3.58 2.32 -14.73
CA GLY A 48 -4.45 1.28 -15.27
C GLY A 48 -4.03 -0.15 -14.92
N TYR A 49 -3.16 -0.34 -13.94
CA TYR A 49 -2.82 -1.67 -13.44
C TYR A 49 -3.98 -2.21 -12.58
N PRO A 50 -4.41 -3.47 -12.79
CA PRO A 50 -5.43 -4.08 -11.95
C PRO A 50 -4.86 -4.31 -10.56
N VAL A 51 -5.08 -3.37 -9.64
CA VAL A 51 -4.95 -3.64 -8.21
C VAL A 51 -6.12 -4.52 -7.86
N LEU A 52 -5.94 -5.83 -7.97
CA LEU A 52 -6.90 -6.78 -7.45
C LEU A 52 -6.96 -6.54 -5.95
N GLU A 53 -8.01 -5.86 -5.49
CA GLU A 53 -8.30 -5.84 -4.06
C GLU A 53 -8.41 -7.29 -3.63
N GLN A 54 -7.64 -7.66 -2.61
CA GLN A 54 -7.49 -9.05 -2.14
C GLN A 54 -8.83 -9.69 -1.71
N ASN A 55 -9.92 -8.93 -1.77
CA ASN A 55 -11.30 -9.42 -1.63
C ASN A 55 -11.79 -10.21 -2.86
N GLN A 56 -11.12 -10.16 -4.02
CA GLN A 56 -11.50 -10.92 -5.23
C GLN A 56 -10.58 -12.11 -5.55
N LEU A 57 -9.41 -12.25 -4.91
CA LEU A 57 -8.50 -13.38 -5.17
C LEU A 57 -8.85 -14.67 -4.41
N PHE A 58 -9.85 -14.65 -3.52
CA PHE A 58 -10.21 -15.79 -2.69
C PHE A 58 -11.67 -16.26 -2.87
N ASP A 59 -12.36 -15.84 -3.93
CA ASP A 59 -13.72 -16.32 -4.24
C ASP A 59 -13.75 -17.43 -5.30
N ASP A 60 -12.65 -17.69 -6.01
CA ASP A 60 -12.54 -18.80 -6.98
C ASP A 60 -11.92 -20.07 -6.36
N ALA A 61 -12.42 -20.45 -5.20
CA ALA A 61 -12.23 -21.80 -4.66
C ALA A 61 -13.55 -22.32 -4.09
N GLN A 62 -14.54 -22.49 -4.97
CA GLN A 62 -15.69 -23.37 -4.75
C GLN A 62 -15.70 -24.50 -5.77
#